data_AF-A0A7C5KTX4-F1
#
_entry.id   AF-A0A7C5KTX4-F1
#
_cell.length_a   1.000
_cell.length_b   1.000
_cell.length_c   1.000
_cell.angle_alpha   90.00
_cell.angle_beta   90.00
_cell.angle_gamma   90.00
#
_symmetry.space_group_name_H-M   'P 1'
#
loop_
_entity.id
_entity.type
_entity.pdbx_description
1 polymer ?
#
loop_
_entity_poly.entity_id
_entity_poly.type
_entity_poly.pdbx_seq_one_letter_code
_entity_poly.pdbx_strand_id
1 'polypeptide(L)'
;MTAMKHVIAGSIFALALATPAGAGPNCTCRYAGNNYKTGAIMCIRGKLSKCGFVLNNTAWKTIADTCPQVKNRLNMSPYSKLATRLSASHPSR
;
A
#
# COMPACT_ATOMS: atom_id res chain seq x y z
N MET A 1 -22.21 -66.57 -25.10
CA MET A 1 -21.87 -66.10 -23.74
C MET A 1 -20.81 -65.04 -23.87
N THR A 2 -21.24 -63.77 -23.89
CA THR A 2 -20.40 -62.58 -24.05
C THR A 2 -19.87 -62.16 -22.68
N ALA A 3 -18.58 -61.86 -22.57
CA ALA A 3 -18.02 -61.19 -21.40
C ALA A 3 -17.12 -60.04 -21.87
N MET A 4 -17.73 -58.87 -21.99
CA MET A 4 -17.07 -57.60 -22.31
C MET A 4 -16.43 -57.09 -21.00
N LYS A 5 -15.10 -57.19 -20.89
CA LYS A 5 -14.35 -56.70 -19.73
C LYS A 5 -14.38 -55.17 -19.74
N HIS A 6 -15.11 -54.58 -18.80
CA HIS A 6 -15.20 -53.14 -18.64
C HIS A 6 -13.92 -52.64 -17.95
N VAL A 7 -13.05 -51.96 -18.69
CA VAL A 7 -11.92 -51.22 -18.12
C VAL A 7 -12.48 -49.90 -17.60
N ILE A 8 -12.79 -49.85 -16.30
CA ILE A 8 -13.21 -48.62 -15.63
C ILE A 8 -11.96 -47.76 -15.46
N ALA A 9 -11.75 -46.84 -16.41
CA ALA A 9 -10.76 -45.77 -16.31
C ALA A 9 -11.23 -44.79 -15.21
N GLY A 10 -10.70 -44.96 -14.01
CA GLY A 10 -10.95 -44.06 -12.88
C GLY A 10 -10.19 -42.74 -13.06
N SER A 11 -10.83 -41.74 -13.66
CA SER A 11 -10.32 -40.36 -13.67
C SER A 11 -10.47 -39.76 -12.26
N ILE A 12 -9.37 -39.68 -11.51
CA ILE A 12 -9.33 -38.98 -10.22
C ILE A 12 -9.41 -37.48 -10.49
N PHE A 13 -10.61 -36.90 -10.36
CA PHE A 13 -10.78 -35.46 -10.31
C PHE A 13 -10.27 -34.94 -8.96
N ALA A 14 -9.06 -34.37 -8.95
CA ALA A 14 -8.54 -33.67 -7.79
C ALA A 14 -9.34 -32.37 -7.59
N LEU A 15 -10.25 -32.35 -6.61
CA LEU A 15 -10.92 -31.13 -6.17
C LEU A 15 -9.89 -30.21 -5.50
N ALA A 16 -9.47 -29.16 -6.20
CA ALA A 16 -8.71 -28.08 -5.60
C ALA A 16 -9.64 -27.30 -4.64
N LEU A 17 -9.48 -27.54 -3.34
CA LEU A 17 -10.14 -26.75 -2.31
C LEU A 17 -9.56 -25.33 -2.33
N ALA A 18 -10.29 -24.39 -2.92
CA ALA A 18 -9.97 -22.97 -2.80
C ALA A 18 -10.17 -22.55 -1.34
N THR A 19 -9.11 -22.48 -0.56
CA THR A 19 -9.17 -21.92 0.80
C THR A 19 -9.56 -20.44 0.67
N PRO A 20 -10.61 -19.97 1.35
CA PRO A 20 -10.93 -18.54 1.36
C PRO A 20 -9.72 -17.82 1.96
N ALA A 21 -9.20 -16.83 1.23
CA ALA A 21 -8.18 -15.92 1.73
C ALA A 21 -8.79 -15.09 2.86
N GLY A 22 -8.84 -15.66 4.06
CA GLY A 22 -9.36 -15.02 5.25
C GLY A 22 -8.47 -13.84 5.63
N ALA A 23 -9.08 -12.67 5.76
CA ALA A 23 -8.51 -11.47 6.34
C ALA A 23 -8.05 -11.78 7.78
N GLY A 24 -6.78 -12.19 7.95
CA GLY A 24 -6.20 -12.51 9.25
C GLY A 24 -6.17 -11.29 10.19
N PRO A 25 -5.92 -11.48 11.50
CA PRO A 25 -5.95 -10.42 12.52
C PRO A 25 -4.96 -9.27 12.28
N ASN A 26 -4.01 -9.44 11.34
CA ASN A 26 -2.99 -8.45 10.96
C ASN A 26 -3.19 -7.95 9.52
N CYS A 27 -4.42 -7.57 9.17
CA CYS A 27 -4.74 -7.01 7.86
C CYS A 27 -3.97 -5.70 7.60
N THR A 28 -3.19 -5.67 6.52
CA THR A 28 -2.40 -4.51 6.10
C THR A 28 -2.53 -4.26 4.60
N CYS A 29 -2.50 -3.00 4.18
CA CYS A 29 -2.36 -2.67 2.77
C CYS A 29 -0.88 -2.70 2.37
N ARG A 30 -0.57 -3.20 1.17
CA ARG A 30 0.79 -3.22 0.64
C ARG A 30 1.05 -2.02 -0.27
N TYR A 31 2.19 -1.36 -0.09
CA TYR A 31 2.67 -0.34 -1.03
C TYR A 31 4.19 -0.29 -1.04
N ALA A 32 4.80 -0.25 -2.23
CA ALA A 32 6.26 -0.21 -2.41
C ALA A 32 7.02 -1.24 -1.54
N GLY A 33 6.53 -2.49 -1.49
CA GLY A 33 7.11 -3.57 -0.69
C GLY A 33 6.74 -3.58 0.80
N ASN A 34 6.22 -2.49 1.33
CA ASN A 34 5.91 -2.31 2.76
C ASN A 34 4.45 -2.61 3.10
N ASN A 35 4.20 -2.93 4.37
CA ASN A 35 2.87 -3.19 4.92
C ASN A 35 2.43 -2.01 5.79
N TYR A 36 1.20 -1.54 5.58
CA TYR A 36 0.62 -0.41 6.28
C TYR A 36 -0.66 -0.82 7.00
N LYS A 37 -0.81 -0.40 8.25
CA LYS A 37 -2.03 -0.65 9.03
C LYS A 37 -3.24 0.04 8.39
N THR A 38 -4.42 -0.54 8.59
CA THR A 38 -5.69 0.11 8.27
C THR A 38 -5.75 1.52 8.86
N GLY A 39 -6.24 2.47 8.07
CA GLY A 39 -6.28 3.89 8.44
C GLY A 39 -5.07 4.69 7.96
N ALA A 40 -3.95 4.05 7.60
CA ALA A 40 -2.80 4.74 7.03
C ALA A 40 -3.18 5.52 5.77
N ILE A 41 -2.56 6.69 5.58
CA ILE A 41 -2.79 7.56 4.43
C ILE A 41 -1.48 7.67 3.65
N MET A 42 -1.55 7.42 2.35
CA MET A 42 -0.40 7.45 1.44
C MET A 42 -0.75 8.15 0.14
N CYS A 43 0.25 8.80 -0.45
CA CYS A 43 0.17 9.28 -1.81
C CYS A 43 0.53 8.15 -2.78
N ILE A 44 -0.43 7.72 -3.60
CA ILE A 44 -0.25 6.63 -4.56
C ILE A 44 -0.57 7.17 -5.94
N ARG A 45 0.43 7.23 -6.81
CA ARG A 45 0.31 7.75 -8.19
C ARG A 45 -0.34 9.15 -8.25
N GLY A 46 0.05 10.03 -7.32
CA GLY A 46 -0.46 11.41 -7.24
C GLY A 46 -1.81 11.58 -6.54
N LYS A 47 -2.48 10.48 -6.15
CA LYS A 47 -3.77 10.51 -5.45
C LYS A 47 -3.61 10.18 -3.99
N LEU A 48 -4.33 10.89 -3.13
CA LEU A 48 -4.36 10.60 -1.70
C LEU A 48 -5.23 9.37 -1.48
N SER A 49 -4.66 8.34 -0.87
CA SER A 49 -5.33 7.06 -0.62
C SER A 49 -5.26 6.68 0.85
N LYS A 50 -6.34 6.11 1.38
CA LYS A 50 -6.42 5.56 2.73
C LYS A 50 -6.51 4.04 2.68
N CYS A 51 -5.70 3.37 3.50
CA CYS A 51 -5.80 1.92 3.67
C CYS A 51 -7.12 1.58 4.40
N GLY A 52 -7.93 0.73 3.79
CA GLY A 52 -9.25 0.34 4.30
C GLY A 52 -9.61 -1.06 3.83
N PHE A 53 -10.91 -1.38 3.89
CA PHE A 53 -11.46 -2.65 3.41
C PHE A 53 -12.39 -2.46 2.21
N VAL A 54 -12.32 -3.36 1.24
CA VAL A 54 -13.27 -3.52 0.13
C VAL A 54 -13.65 -4.99 0.08
N LEU A 55 -14.94 -5.30 0.28
CA LEU A 55 -15.46 -6.68 0.38
C LEU A 55 -14.57 -7.56 1.28
N ASN A 56 -14.34 -7.11 2.52
CA ASN A 56 -13.52 -7.79 3.54
C ASN A 56 -12.01 -7.90 3.25
N ASN A 57 -11.52 -7.47 2.09
CA ASN A 57 -10.10 -7.46 1.77
C ASN A 57 -9.48 -6.07 2.00
N THR A 58 -8.23 -6.02 2.44
CA THR A 58 -7.53 -4.73 2.55
C THR A 58 -7.22 -4.16 1.18
N ALA A 59 -7.51 -2.88 1.01
CA ALA A 59 -7.30 -2.17 -0.24
C ALA A 59 -7.02 -0.69 0.00
N TRP A 60 -6.32 -0.08 -0.96
CA TRP A 60 -6.16 1.37 -1.01
C TRP A 60 -7.40 2.00 -1.61
N LYS A 61 -8.09 2.83 -0.82
CA LYS A 61 -9.21 3.64 -1.31
C LYS A 61 -8.73 5.06 -1.55
N THR A 62 -8.90 5.56 -2.78
CA THR A 62 -8.66 6.97 -3.08
C THR A 62 -9.64 7.85 -2.31
N ILE A 63 -9.11 8.86 -1.60
CA ILE A 63 -9.88 9.84 -0.82
C ILE A 63 -9.71 11.28 -1.33
N ALA A 64 -8.71 11.55 -2.18
CA ALA A 64 -8.59 12.80 -2.94
C ALA A 64 -7.76 12.59 -4.22
N ASP A 65 -8.03 13.39 -5.25
CA ASP A 65 -7.31 13.32 -6.53
C ASP A 65 -5.90 13.93 -6.49
N THR A 66 -5.56 14.66 -5.43
CA THR A 66 -4.25 15.29 -5.26
C THR A 66 -3.67 14.97 -3.88
N CYS A 67 -2.34 14.92 -3.81
CA CYS A 67 -1.62 14.75 -2.55
C CYS A 67 -1.31 16.10 -1.89
N PRO A 68 -1.38 16.18 -0.55
CA PRO A 68 -1.04 17.39 0.19
C PRO A 68 0.37 17.88 -0.17
N GLN A 69 0.46 19.12 -0.63
CA GLN A 69 1.75 19.78 -0.83
C GLN A 69 2.17 20.41 0.49
N VAL A 70 3.31 19.99 1.02
CA VAL A 70 3.94 20.73 2.11
C VAL A 70 4.42 22.05 1.52
N LYS A 71 3.67 23.13 1.74
CA LYS A 71 4.18 24.48 1.45
C LYS A 71 5.43 24.65 2.32
N ASN A 72 6.60 24.71 1.69
CA ASN A 72 7.86 24.87 2.38
C ASN A 72 7.83 26.16 3.22
N ARG A 73 7.49 26.04 4.51
CA ARG A 73 7.42 27.16 5.46
C ARG A 73 8.80 27.74 5.77
N LEU A 74 9.89 27.21 5.20
CA LEU A 74 11.22 27.80 5.30
C LEU A 74 11.29 29.21 4.67
N ASN A 75 10.36 29.58 3.79
CA ASN A 75 10.23 30.96 3.31
C ASN A 75 9.49 31.91 4.28
N MET A 76 9.01 31.41 5.42
CA MET A 76 8.31 32.21 6.44
C MET A 76 8.82 31.93 7.85
N SER A 77 9.98 31.29 7.98
CA SER A 77 10.64 31.19 9.27
C SER A 77 11.43 32.48 9.52
N PRO A 78 11.19 33.23 10.62
CA PRO A 78 12.00 34.39 10.97
C PRO A 78 13.48 34.05 11.18
N TYR A 79 13.81 32.77 11.37
CA TYR A 79 15.18 32.25 11.41
C TYR A 79 15.91 32.25 10.06
N SER A 80 15.21 32.33 8.92
CA SER A 80 15.85 32.42 7.60
C SER A 80 16.70 33.70 7.46
N LYS A 81 16.20 34.83 7.99
CA LYS A 81 16.97 36.10 8.04
C LYS A 81 18.18 36.02 8.96
N LEU A 82 18.13 35.22 10.03
CA LEU A 82 19.26 35.00 10.94
C LEU A 82 20.33 34.11 10.31
N ALA A 83 19.94 33.07 9.57
CA ALA A 83 20.87 32.19 8.86
C ALA A 83 21.69 32.93 7.79
N THR A 84 21.06 33.87 7.06
CA THR A 84 21.77 34.73 6.11
C THR A 84 22.79 35.64 6.79
N ARG A 85 22.48 36.18 7.98
CA ARG A 85 23.42 37.03 8.75
C ARG A 85 24.59 36.24 9.32
N LEU A 86 24.35 35.02 9.84
CA LEU A 86 25.42 34.16 10.38
C LEU A 86 26.43 33.73 9.31
N SER A 87 25.98 33.56 8.07
CA SER A 87 26.85 33.21 6.95
C SER A 87 27.71 34.38 6.48
N ALA A 88 27.21 35.62 6.59
CA ALA A 88 27.95 36.83 6.25
C ALA A 88 28.99 37.25 7.31
N SER A 89 28.95 36.66 8.51
CA SER A 89 29.88 36.96 9.62
C SER A 89 31.10 36.04 9.70
N HIS A 90 31.29 35.09 8.76
CA HIS A 90 32.53 34.33 8.67
C HIS A 90 33.51 35.01 7.69
N PRO A 91 34.56 35.72 8.17
CA PRO A 91 35.66 36.07 7.30
C PRO A 91 36.40 34.80 6.87
N SER A 92 36.51 34.60 5.56
CA SER A 92 37.48 33.67 4.97
C SER A 92 38.86 33.99 5.53
N ARG A 93 39.48 32.98 6.16
CA ARG A 93 40.89 33.01 6.55
C ARG A 93 41.76 33.15 5.30
#